data_AF-Q39SM8-F1
#
_entry.id   AF-Q39SM8-F1
#
_cell.length_a   1.000
_cell.length_b   1.000
_cell.length_c   1.000
_cell.angle_alpha   90.00
_cell.angle_beta   90.00
_cell.angle_gamma   90.00
#
_symmetry.space_group_name_H-M   'P 1'
#
loop_
_entity.id
_entity.type
_entity.pdbx_description
1 polymer ?
#
loop_
_entity_poly.entity_id
_entity_poly.type
_entity_poly.pdbx_seq_one_letter_code
_entity_poly.pdbx_strand_id
1 'polypeptide(L)' 'MTHIETTRVNEVIGLHIGTIQETAQMLNVNCELQELEAHIATLEQAIADLKESLTAIPHGNP' A
#
# COMPACT_ATOMS: atom_id res chain seq x y z
N MET A 1 -2.86 -15.35 -16.82
CA MET A 1 -3.13 -15.27 -15.38
C MET A 1 -4.37 -16.11 -15.09
N THR A 2 -4.27 -17.07 -14.19
CA THR A 2 -5.40 -17.88 -13.73
C THR A 2 -6.24 -17.10 -12.73
N HIS A 3 -7.52 -17.45 -12.55
CA HIS A 3 -8.39 -16.80 -11.56
C HIS A 3 -7.78 -16.78 -10.15
N ILE A 4 -7.02 -17.82 -9.77
CA ILE A 4 -6.35 -17.92 -8.47
C ILE A 4 -5.22 -16.88 -8.34
N GLU A 5 -4.43 -16.68 -9.41
CA GLU A 5 -3.39 -15.65 -9.43
C GLU A 5 -4.00 -14.25 -9.34
N THR A 6 -5.11 -13.98 -10.03
CA THR A 6 -5.82 -12.70 -9.97
C THR A 6 -6.39 -12.43 -8.58
N THR A 7 -7.02 -13.42 -7.94
CA THR A 7 -7.55 -13.26 -6.57
C THR A 7 -6.45 -12.94 -5.58
N ARG A 8 -5.33 -13.67 -5.63
CA ARG A 8 -4.19 -13.43 -4.74
C ARG A 8 -3.55 -12.06 -4.96
N VAL A 9 -3.45 -11.60 -6.20
CA VAL A 9 -2.96 -10.25 -6.51
C VAL A 9 -3.90 -9.18 -5.92
N ASN A 10 -5.21 -9.35 -6.07
CA ASN A 10 -6.19 -8.43 -5.49
C ASN A 10 -6.13 -8.40 -3.96
N GLU A 11 -5.92 -9.55 -3.31
CA GLU A 11 -5.73 -9.62 -1.85
C GLU A 11 -4.49 -8.83 -1.41
N VAL A 12 -3.36 -9.01 -2.09
CA VAL A 12 -2.10 -8.28 -1.77
C VAL A 12 -2.29 -6.76 -1.95
N ILE A 13 -2.91 -6.34 -3.05
CA ILE A 13 -3.26 -4.93 -3.29
C ILE A 13 -4.16 -4.39 -2.18
N GLY A 14 -5.18 -5.16 -1.79
CA GLY A 14 -6.08 -4.80 -0.69
C GLY A 14 -5.34 -4.61 0.64
N LEU A 15 -4.38 -5.48 0.95
CA LEU A 15 -3.54 -5.36 2.14
C LEU A 15 -2.72 -4.07 2.13
N HIS A 16 -2.04 -3.76 1.01
CA HIS A 16 -1.25 -2.52 0.91
C HIS A 16 -2.14 -1.27 1.06
N ILE A 17 -3.33 -1.27 0.44
CA ILE A 17 -4.31 -0.18 0.60
C ILE A 17 -4.73 -0.04 2.07
N GLY A 18 -5.00 -1.14 2.77
CA GLY A 18 -5.34 -1.15 4.19
C GLY A 18 -4.23 -0.53 5.04
N THR A 19 -2.99 -0.97 4.87
CA THR A 19 -1.83 -0.43 5.58
C THR A 19 -1.65 1.07 5.35
N ILE A 20 -1.84 1.54 4.11
CA ILE A 20 -1.78 2.98 3.79
C ILE A 20 -2.88 3.74 4.54
N GLN A 21 -4.12 3.25 4.53
CA GLN A 21 -5.23 3.90 5.22
C GLN A 21 -5.02 3.96 6.74
N GLU A 22 -4.59 2.87 7.35
CA GLU A 22 -4.31 2.79 8.78
C GLU A 22 -3.18 3.75 9.17
N THR A 23 -2.06 3.74 8.44
CA THR A 23 -0.92 4.62 8.72
C THR A 23 -1.28 6.09 8.50
N ALA A 24 -2.07 6.41 7.47
CA ALA A 24 -2.56 7.76 7.24
C ALA A 24 -3.46 8.27 8.37
N GLN A 25 -4.27 7.40 8.98
CA GLN A 25 -5.08 7.77 10.15
C GLN A 25 -4.24 8.05 11.39
N MET A 26 -3.04 7.47 11.49
CA MET A 26 -2.11 7.74 12.59
C MET A 26 -1.43 9.10 12.46
N LEU A 27 -1.38 9.70 11.27
CA LEU A 27 -0.89 11.06 11.06
C LEU A 27 -1.86 12.07 11.66
N ASN A 28 -1.52 12.60 12.83
CA ASN A 28 -2.33 13.58 13.54
C ASN A 28 -1.47 14.72 14.10
N VAL A 29 -2.10 15.86 14.37
CA VAL A 29 -1.42 17.08 14.85
C VAL A 29 -0.84 16.97 16.26
N ASN A 30 -1.21 15.93 17.02
CA ASN A 30 -0.71 15.68 18.37
C ASN A 30 0.52 14.76 18.38
N CYS A 31 0.88 14.15 17.25
CA CYS A 31 2.11 13.35 17.15
C CYS A 31 3.34 14.24 17.32
N GLU A 32 4.36 13.70 17.98
CA GLU A 32 5.68 14.31 17.97
C GLU A 32 6.28 14.19 16.56
N LEU A 33 7.24 15.07 16.24
CA LEU A 33 7.87 15.10 14.92
C LEU A 33 8.47 13.74 14.52
N GLN A 34 9.09 13.04 15.48
CA GLN A 34 9.71 11.73 15.26
C GLN A 34 8.67 10.64 14.93
N GLU A 35 7.48 10.70 15.54
CA GLU A 35 6.38 9.79 15.23
C GLU A 35 5.81 10.08 13.84
N LEU A 36 5.66 11.37 13.49
CA LEU A 36 5.25 11.77 12.14
C LEU A 36 6.24 11.29 11.09
N GLU A 37 7.55 11.45 11.32
CA GLU A 37 8.60 10.95 10.43
C GLU A 37 8.52 9.43 10.25
N ALA A 38 8.31 8.67 11.33
CA ALA A 38 8.17 7.23 11.27
C ALA A 38 6.91 6.78 10.50
N HIS A 39 5.77 7.44 10.75
CA HIS A 39 4.52 7.17 10.04
C HIS A 39 4.63 7.53 8.54
N ILE A 40 5.27 8.66 8.20
CA ILE A 40 5.51 9.06 6.82
C ILE A 40 6.40 8.04 6.10
N ALA A 41 7.51 7.62 6.71
CA ALA A 41 8.39 6.61 6.12
C ALA A 41 7.65 5.28 5.87
N THR A 42 6.79 4.87 6.80
CA THR A 42 5.95 3.69 6.66
C THR A 42 4.94 3.83 5.51
N LEU A 43 4.31 5.01 5.37
CA LEU A 43 3.43 5.33 4.25
C LEU A 43 4.15 5.28 2.90
N GLU A 44 5.33 5.88 2.82
CA GLU A 44 6.14 5.90 1.59
C GLU A 44 6.49 4.47 1.15
N GLN A 45 6.88 3.61 2.10
CA GLN A 45 7.17 2.21 1.81
C GLN A 45 5.91 1.46 1.34
N ALA A 46 4.79 1.59 2.05
CA ALA A 46 3.55 0.91 1.66
C ALA A 46 3.03 1.35 0.28
N ILE A 47 3.21 2.63 -0.07
CA ILE A 47 2.90 3.17 -1.40
C ILE A 47 3.85 2.59 -2.45
N ALA A 48 5.14 2.46 -2.16
CA ALA A 48 6.12 1.85 -3.07
C ALA A 48 5.76 0.38 -3.36
N ASP A 49 5.45 -0.40 -2.33
CA ASP A 49 5.06 -1.80 -2.47
C ASP A 49 3.77 -1.98 -3.28
N LEU A 50 2.78 -1.09 -3.07
CA LEU A 50 1.55 -1.08 -3.85
C LEU A 50 1.84 -0.77 -5.33
N LYS A 51 2.69 0.22 -5.61
CA LYS A 51 3.09 0.56 -6.98
C LYS A 51 3.78 -0.63 -7.65
N GLU A 52 4.72 -1.28 -6.97
CA GLU A 52 5.39 -2.47 -7.48
C GLU A 52 4.38 -3.57 -7.82
N SER A 53 3.47 -3.88 -6.88
CA SER A 53 2.39 -4.86 -7.07
C SER A 53 1.51 -4.54 -8.28
N LEU A 54 1.15 -3.27 -8.48
CA LEU A 54 0.35 -2.82 -9.62
C LEU A 54 1.11 -2.91 -10.95
N THR A 55 2.42 -2.59 -10.96
CA THR A 55 3.26 -2.72 -12.17
C THR A 55 3.53 -4.18 -12.55
N ALA A 56 3.49 -5.09 -11.58
CA ALA A 56 3.65 -6.53 -11.80
C ALA A 56 2.40 -7.16 -12.43
N ILE A 57 1.25 -6.48 -12.42
CA ILE A 57 0.06 -6.92 -13.15
C ILE A 57 0.35 -6.75 -14.64
N PRO A 58 0.36 -7.83 -15.45
CA PRO A 58 0.48 -7.72 -16.88
C PRO A 58 -0.68 -6.84 -17.36
N HIS A 59 -0.38 -5.71 -17.99
CA HIS A 59 -1.42 -4.89 -18.62
C HIS A 59 -2.19 -5.78 -19.59
N GLY A 60 -3.41 -6.18 -19.21
CA GLY A 60 -4.42 -6.60 -20.15
C GLY A 60 -4.68 -5.38 -21.03
N ASN A 61 -4.02 -5.31 -22.18
CA ASN A 61 -4.46 -4.42 -23.24
C ASN A 61 -5.95 -4.73 -23.45
N PRO A 62 -6.86 -3.73 -23.40
CA PRO A 62 -8.28 -3.96 -23.63
C PRO A 62 -8.54 -4.61 -24.99
#